data_AF-A0A4S0N134-F1
#
_entry.id   AF-A0A4S0N134-F1
#
_cell.length_a   1.000
_cell.length_b   1.000
_cell.length_c   1.000
_cell.angle_alpha   90.00
_cell.angle_beta   90.00
_cell.angle_gamma   90.00
#
_symmetry.space_group_name_H-M   'P 1'
#
loop_
_entity.id
_entity.type
_entity.pdbx_description
1 polymer ?
#
loop_
_entity_poly.entity_id
_entity_poly.type
_entity_poly.pdbx_seq_one_letter_code
_entity_poly.pdbx_strand_id
1 'polypeptide(L)'
;GITTSTLWLPGVANIPEFVFSMFQMTFAIITPALIAGAFAERMKFSALLLFMGLWLVFVYAPIAHWVWGGGFLGAAGVLDFAGGTVVHINAGVAGLVCALVLGKREGYGTTNMAPHNL
;
A
#
# COMPACT_ATOMS: atom_id res chain seq x y z
N GLY A 1 2.32 -18.41 2.06
CA GLY A 1 2.21 -17.15 2.83
C GLY A 1 1.84 -17.46 4.26
N ILE A 2 1.98 -16.49 5.16
CA ILE A 2 1.55 -16.63 6.57
C ILE A 2 0.03 -16.36 6.62
N THR A 3 -0.73 -17.41 6.91
CA THR A 3 -2.18 -17.44 7.15
C THR A 3 -2.49 -17.81 8.61
N THR A 4 -3.73 -17.62 9.06
CA THR A 4 -4.17 -17.95 10.42
C THR A 4 -3.94 -19.43 10.77
N SER A 5 -4.02 -20.35 9.81
CA SER A 5 -3.73 -21.77 10.02
C SER A 5 -2.23 -22.08 10.09
N THR A 6 -1.39 -21.29 9.41
CA THR A 6 0.07 -21.46 9.45
C THR A 6 0.75 -20.77 10.63
N LEU A 7 0.06 -19.81 11.26
CA LEU A 7 0.54 -19.05 12.42
C LEU A 7 0.81 -19.92 13.67
N TRP A 8 0.17 -21.08 13.74
CA TRP A 8 0.21 -21.99 14.88
C TRP A 8 0.88 -23.34 14.58
N LEU A 9 1.62 -23.43 13.46
CA LEU A 9 2.29 -24.68 13.08
C LEU A 9 3.50 -24.97 13.99
N PRO A 10 3.72 -26.23 14.41
CA PRO A 10 4.91 -26.62 15.17
C PRO A 10 6.19 -26.24 14.41
N GLY A 11 7.08 -25.47 15.05
CA GLY A 11 8.36 -25.04 14.45
C GLY A 11 8.35 -23.63 13.84
N VAL A 12 7.19 -22.98 13.78
CA VAL A 12 7.07 -21.53 13.57
C VAL A 12 6.88 -20.90 14.95
N ALA A 13 7.53 -19.78 15.25
CA ALA A 13 7.28 -19.06 16.51
C ALA A 13 5.77 -18.79 16.61
N ASN A 14 5.14 -19.22 17.71
CA ASN A 14 3.70 -19.03 17.97
C ASN A 14 3.43 -17.53 18.20
N ILE A 15 3.41 -16.75 17.11
CA ILE A 15 3.13 -15.31 17.17
C ILE A 15 1.63 -15.17 17.46
N PRO A 16 1.23 -14.43 18.52
CA PRO A 16 -0.18 -14.18 18.77
C PRO A 16 -0.84 -13.53 17.56
N GLU A 17 -2.03 -13.99 17.19
CA GLU A 17 -2.78 -13.49 16.02
C GLU A 17 -2.95 -11.97 16.01
N PHE A 18 -3.13 -11.38 17.20
CA PHE A 18 -3.24 -9.93 17.36
C PHE A 18 -1.94 -9.20 17.00
N VAL A 19 -0.78 -9.77 17.32
CA VAL A 19 0.53 -9.22 16.96
C VAL A 19 0.73 -9.29 15.45
N PHE A 20 0.36 -10.40 14.81
CA PHE A 20 0.40 -10.51 13.35
C PHE A 20 -0.55 -9.53 12.66
N SER A 21 -1.77 -9.37 13.18
CA SER A 21 -2.74 -8.39 12.67
C SER A 21 -2.22 -6.95 12.77
N MET A 22 -1.61 -6.59 13.90
CA MET A 22 -1.01 -5.26 14.08
C MET A 22 0.20 -5.06 13.17
N PHE A 23 1.04 -6.09 13.00
CA PHE A 23 2.13 -6.06 12.03
C PHE A 23 1.61 -5.80 10.61
N GLN A 24 0.62 -6.56 10.14
CA GLN A 24 0.00 -6.34 8.82
C GLN A 24 -0.66 -4.97 8.68
N MET A 25 -1.24 -4.44 9.77
CA MET A 25 -1.83 -3.10 9.80
C MET A 25 -0.79 -2.01 9.48
N THR A 26 0.48 -2.18 9.89
CA THR A 26 1.52 -1.21 9.54
C THR A 26 1.75 -1.11 8.03
N PHE A 27 1.71 -2.24 7.31
CA PHE A 27 1.80 -2.28 5.84
C PHE A 27 0.56 -1.63 5.22
N ALA A 28 -0.62 -1.90 5.76
CA ALA A 28 -1.88 -1.32 5.32
C ALA A 28 -1.92 0.21 5.49
N ILE A 29 -1.26 0.76 6.52
CA ILE A 29 -1.18 2.21 6.78
C ILE A 29 -0.14 2.88 5.88
N ILE A 30 1.06 2.31 5.74
CA ILE A 30 2.13 2.97 4.98
C ILE A 30 1.85 3.02 3.49
N THR A 31 1.16 2.02 2.94
CA THR A 31 0.90 1.91 1.49
C THR A 31 0.12 3.12 0.93
N PRO A 32 -1.07 3.50 1.45
CA PRO A 32 -1.77 4.70 0.99
C PRO A 32 -1.00 6.00 1.32
N ALA A 33 -0.21 6.03 2.39
CA ALA A 33 0.64 7.18 2.70
C ALA A 33 1.72 7.40 1.62
N LEU A 34 2.27 6.34 1.02
CA LEU A 34 3.19 6.46 -0.13
C LEU A 34 2.49 7.06 -1.36
N ILE A 35 1.22 6.70 -1.61
CA ILE A 35 0.43 7.27 -2.71
C ILE A 35 0.22 8.77 -2.51
N ALA A 36 0.08 9.22 -1.26
CA ALA A 36 -0.10 10.63 -0.92
C ALA A 36 1.01 11.54 -1.45
N GLY A 37 2.25 11.03 -1.50
CA GLY A 37 3.38 11.74 -2.07
C GLY A 37 3.18 12.07 -3.55
N ALA A 38 2.42 11.27 -4.29
CA ALA A 38 2.14 11.55 -5.69
C ALA A 38 1.34 12.85 -5.85
N PHE A 39 0.35 13.10 -5.00
CA PHE A 39 -0.61 14.22 -5.14
C PHE A 39 -0.48 15.31 -4.07
N ALA A 40 0.72 15.46 -3.49
CA ALA A 40 1.01 16.51 -2.53
C ALA A 40 0.52 17.88 -3.04
N GLU A 41 -0.17 18.62 -2.17
CA GLU A 41 -0.65 19.99 -2.38
C GLU A 41 -1.67 20.20 -3.51
N ARG A 42 -2.23 19.14 -4.12
CA ARG A 42 -3.14 19.27 -5.27
C ARG A 42 -4.44 18.47 -5.20
N MET A 43 -4.78 17.94 -4.03
CA MET A 43 -6.04 17.20 -3.81
C MET A 43 -6.78 17.79 -2.61
N LYS A 44 -8.11 17.92 -2.71
CA LYS A 44 -8.94 18.28 -1.56
C LYS A 44 -8.83 17.19 -0.49
N PHE A 45 -8.76 17.59 0.78
CA PHE A 45 -8.63 16.64 1.89
C PHE A 45 -9.78 15.62 1.95
N SER A 46 -11.02 16.05 1.67
CA SER A 46 -12.17 15.14 1.60
C SER A 46 -12.05 14.10 0.49
N ALA A 47 -11.54 14.49 -0.67
CA ALA A 47 -11.31 13.57 -1.78
C ALA A 47 -10.17 12.59 -1.45
N LEU A 48 -9.12 13.04 -0.74
CA LEU A 48 -8.04 12.21 -0.24
C LEU A 48 -8.55 11.11 0.70
N LEU A 49 -9.36 11.46 1.70
CA LEU A 49 -9.91 10.49 2.66
C LEU A 49 -10.75 9.42 1.95
N LEU A 50 -11.63 9.85 1.03
CA LEU A 50 -12.47 8.94 0.28
C LEU A 50 -11.62 8.02 -0.61
N PHE A 51 -10.66 8.59 -1.35
CA PHE A 51 -9.79 7.82 -2.23
C PHE A 51 -8.98 6.79 -1.45
N MET A 52 -8.32 7.19 -0.35
CA MET A 52 -7.51 6.27 0.46
C MET A 52 -8.37 5.16 1.08
N GLY A 53 -9.56 5.49 1.59
CA GLY A 53 -10.48 4.50 2.17
C GLY A 53 -10.96 3.48 1.13
N LEU A 54 -11.41 3.94 -0.04
CA LEU A 54 -11.83 3.07 -1.12
C LEU A 54 -10.66 2.23 -1.65
N TRP A 55 -9.49 2.84 -1.84
CA TRP A 55 -8.31 2.14 -2.34
C TRP A 55 -7.84 1.04 -1.39
N LEU A 56 -7.88 1.30 -0.07
CA LEU A 56 -7.55 0.29 0.94
C LEU A 56 -8.46 -0.95 0.84
N VAL A 57 -9.77 -0.73 0.65
CA VAL A 57 -10.76 -1.82 0.62
C VAL A 57 -10.76 -2.55 -0.72
N PHE A 58 -10.72 -1.82 -1.84
CA PHE A 58 -10.92 -2.40 -3.17
C PHE A 58 -9.64 -2.77 -3.90
N VAL A 59 -8.48 -2.28 -3.46
CA VAL A 59 -7.19 -2.56 -4.11
C VAL A 59 -6.23 -3.24 -3.15
N TYR A 60 -5.92 -2.61 -2.01
CA TYR A 60 -4.94 -3.16 -1.07
C TYR A 60 -5.38 -4.51 -0.48
N ALA A 61 -6.57 -4.57 0.12
CA ALA A 61 -7.03 -5.80 0.79
C ALA A 61 -7.12 -7.02 -0.16
N PRO A 62 -7.66 -6.90 -1.40
CA PRO A 62 -7.62 -7.99 -2.38
C PRO A 62 -6.20 -8.43 -2.74
N ILE A 63 -5.29 -7.50 -3.03
CA ILE A 63 -3.91 -7.82 -3.41
C ILE A 63 -3.17 -8.49 -2.24
N ALA A 64 -3.31 -7.98 -1.02
CA ALA A 64 -2.75 -8.58 0.17
C ALA A 64 -3.30 -10.02 0.38
N HIS A 65 -4.59 -10.25 0.14
CA HIS A 65 -5.17 -11.58 0.19
C HIS A 65 -4.62 -12.51 -0.89
N TRP A 66 -4.48 -12.01 -2.13
CA TRP A 66 -3.97 -12.81 -3.26
C TRP A 66 -2.54 -13.30 -3.03
N VAL A 67 -1.69 -12.46 -2.44
CA VAL A 67 -0.25 -12.75 -2.28
C VAL A 67 0.06 -13.38 -0.93
N TRP A 68 -0.47 -12.83 0.17
CA TRP A 68 -0.11 -13.25 1.53
C TRP A 68 -1.20 -14.05 2.23
N GLY A 69 -2.47 -13.76 1.94
CA GLY A 69 -3.63 -14.35 2.60
C GLY A 69 -4.07 -15.72 2.09
N GLY A 70 -3.24 -16.41 1.30
CA GLY A 70 -3.56 -17.73 0.75
C GLY A 70 -4.39 -17.70 -0.55
N GLY A 71 -4.48 -16.54 -1.21
CA GLY A 71 -5.12 -16.45 -2.52
C GLY A 71 -4.27 -16.99 -3.68
N PHE A 72 -4.76 -16.76 -4.90
CA PHE A 72 -4.27 -17.46 -6.09
C PHE A 72 -2.82 -17.14 -6.47
N LEU A 73 -2.31 -15.92 -6.20
CA LEU A 73 -0.92 -15.57 -6.51
C LEU A 73 0.06 -16.29 -5.58
N GLY A 74 -0.26 -16.35 -4.29
CA GLY A 74 0.49 -17.14 -3.33
C GLY A 74 0.48 -18.63 -3.68
N ALA A 75 -0.67 -19.17 -4.13
CA ALA A 75 -0.79 -20.55 -4.59
C ALA A 75 -0.02 -20.82 -5.89
N ALA A 76 0.13 -19.82 -6.77
CA ALA A 76 0.91 -19.89 -8.00
C ALA A 76 2.43 -19.78 -7.78
N GLY A 77 2.88 -19.66 -6.52
CA GLY A 77 4.32 -19.61 -6.18
C GLY A 77 4.94 -18.21 -6.22
N VAL A 78 4.13 -17.15 -6.28
CA VAL A 78 4.65 -15.78 -6.17
C VAL A 78 5.28 -15.58 -4.80
N LEU A 79 6.55 -15.17 -4.80
CA LEU A 79 7.31 -14.87 -3.59
C LEU A 79 7.39 -13.36 -3.41
N ASP A 80 6.64 -12.85 -2.44
CA ASP A 80 6.71 -11.48 -1.99
C ASP A 80 6.94 -11.45 -0.48
N PHE A 81 8.18 -11.20 -0.07
CA PHE A 81 8.59 -11.30 1.33
C PHE A 81 8.12 -10.11 2.18
N ALA A 82 8.20 -8.89 1.64
CA ALA A 82 8.00 -7.65 2.40
C ALA A 82 7.19 -6.59 1.66
N GLY A 83 6.51 -6.94 0.57
CA GLY A 83 5.53 -6.08 -0.08
C GLY A 83 6.04 -5.44 -1.35
N GLY A 84 6.94 -6.09 -2.08
CA GLY A 84 7.34 -5.67 -3.42
C GLY A 84 6.12 -5.47 -4.32
N THR A 85 5.19 -6.43 -4.29
CA THR A 85 3.92 -6.35 -5.02
C THR A 85 2.84 -5.65 -4.20
N VAL A 86 2.61 -6.10 -2.96
CA VAL A 86 1.46 -5.66 -2.14
C VAL A 86 1.55 -4.18 -1.75
N VAL A 87 2.76 -3.66 -1.54
CA VAL A 87 3.02 -2.28 -1.10
C VAL A 87 3.60 -1.43 -2.23
N HIS A 88 4.81 -1.77 -2.71
CA HIS A 88 5.60 -0.85 -3.54
C HIS A 88 5.06 -0.70 -4.96
N ILE A 89 4.84 -1.80 -5.68
CA ILE A 89 4.26 -1.76 -7.03
C ILE A 89 2.83 -1.22 -6.95
N ASN A 90 2.04 -1.69 -5.97
CA ASN A 90 0.67 -1.27 -5.77
C ASN A 90 0.55 0.26 -5.56
N ALA A 91 1.31 0.81 -4.60
CA ALA A 91 1.34 2.25 -4.35
C ALA A 91 1.98 3.04 -5.49
N GLY A 92 3.01 2.50 -6.14
CA GLY A 92 3.70 3.15 -7.26
C GLY A 92 2.78 3.34 -8.46
N VAL A 93 2.05 2.29 -8.84
CA VAL A 93 1.07 2.35 -9.95
C VAL A 93 -0.08 3.27 -9.58
N ALA A 94 -0.63 3.17 -8.37
CA ALA A 94 -1.68 4.06 -7.91
C ALA A 94 -1.24 5.53 -7.91
N GLY A 95 -0.02 5.81 -7.43
CA GLY A 95 0.57 7.15 -7.42
C GLY A 95 0.78 7.70 -8.82
N LEU A 96 1.28 6.88 -9.75
CA LEU A 96 1.42 7.25 -11.15
C LEU A 96 0.07 7.61 -11.77
N VAL A 97 -0.94 6.76 -11.61
CA VAL A 97 -2.29 7.01 -12.13
C VAL A 97 -2.88 8.27 -11.52
N CYS A 98 -2.76 8.47 -10.21
CA CYS A 98 -3.17 9.71 -9.55
C CYS A 98 -2.47 10.94 -10.13
N ALA A 99 -1.17 10.83 -10.45
CA ALA A 99 -0.41 11.94 -11.05
C ALA A 99 -0.84 12.27 -12.47
N LEU A 100 -1.16 11.25 -13.27
CA LEU A 100 -1.68 11.46 -14.62
C LEU A 100 -3.09 12.06 -14.60
N VAL A 101 -3.97 11.59 -13.71
CA VAL A 101 -5.37 12.03 -13.61
C VAL A 101 -5.49 13.44 -13.03
N LEU A 102 -4.71 13.78 -12.00
CA LEU A 102 -4.73 15.12 -11.39
C LEU A 102 -3.98 16.16 -12.24
N GLY A 103 -3.04 15.72 -13.08
CA GLY A 103 -2.21 16.60 -13.88
C GLY A 103 -1.07 17.28 -13.12
N LYS A 104 -0.40 18.22 -13.80
CA LYS A 104 0.78 18.93 -13.29
C LYS A 104 0.38 19.96 -12.22
N ARG A 105 1.23 20.15 -11.21
CA ARG A 105 1.07 21.24 -10.23
C ARG A 105 1.16 22.59 -10.94
N GLU A 106 0.40 23.57 -10.46
CA GLU A 106 0.57 24.96 -10.89
C GLU A 106 2.01 25.42 -10.66
N GLY A 107 2.60 26.04 -11.69
CA GLY A 107 3.99 26.48 -11.69
C GLY A 107 5.03 25.38 -12.02
N TYR A 108 4.63 24.13 -12.29
CA TYR A 108 5.59 23.06 -12.57
C TYR A 108 6.43 23.39 -13.82
N GLY A 109 7.75 23.48 -13.64
CA GLY A 109 8.70 23.86 -14.69
C GLY A 109 8.89 25.37 -14.87
N THR A 110 8.18 26.21 -14.11
CA THR A 110 8.29 27.67 -14.19
C THR A 110 8.58 28.34 -12.84
N THR A 111 8.13 27.76 -11.73
CA THR A 111 8.39 28.25 -10.36
C THR A 111 9.42 27.37 -9.65
N ASN A 112 10.18 27.96 -8.72
CA ASN A 112 11.11 27.22 -7.89
C ASN A 112 10.33 26.29 -6.93
N MET A 113 10.44 24.98 -7.15
CA MET A 113 9.82 23.95 -6.31
C MET A 113 10.86 23.20 -5.45
N ALA A 114 12.01 23.82 -5.17
CA ALA A 114 13.02 23.25 -4.30
C ALA A 114 12.41 22.88 -2.93
N PRO A 115 12.81 21.75 -2.34
CA PRO A 115 12.32 21.34 -1.03
C PRO A 115 12.71 22.38 0.03
N HIS A 116 11.78 22.70 0.93
CA HIS A 116 12.04 23.63 2.03
C HIS A 116 12.98 23.04 3.10
N ASN A 117 13.14 21.71 3.11
CA ASN A 117 14.03 20.95 3.99
C ASN A 117 14.52 19.69 3.25
N LEU A 118 15.80 19.35 3.41
CA LEU A 118 16.48 18.21 2.77
C LEU A 118 16.83 17.13 3.80
#